data_AF-A0A3M1W303-F1
#
_entry.id   AF-A0A3M1W303-F1
#
_cell.length_a   1.000
_cell.length_b   1.000
_cell.length_c   1.000
_cell.angle_alpha   90.00
_cell.angle_beta   90.00
_cell.angle_gamma   90.00
#
_symmetry.space_group_name_H-M   'P 1'
#
loop_
_entity.id
_entity.type
_entity.pdbx_description
1 polymer ?
#
loop_
_entity_poly.entity_id
_entity_poly.type
_entity_poly.pdbx_seq_one_letter_code
_entity_poly.pdbx_strand_id
1 'polypeptide(L)'
;MQCPHCNAENREDARFCTQCGGRLTPESPEESIDWGPYRSVFQSVHRLRHEEVDEVARQELTEDHLRHRTLASEKERSLAWSIILTLLTCGIYGFVWLYKIGDDLRMLSGKDEPHAGLDVFLTLVTCKVWDVYIAYRYPQLIDDIERRVGLPESHLSTVCVILALFGLWKVYGLGLINLALLQNELNKIWRSLNRS
;
A
#
# COMPACT_ATOMS: atom_id res chain seq x y z
N MET A 1 62.73 -4.27 20.76
CA MET A 1 62.80 -5.33 19.72
C MET A 1 62.69 -4.74 18.32
N GLN A 2 63.35 -5.35 17.33
CA GLN A 2 63.24 -4.92 15.93
C GLN A 2 62.04 -5.60 15.25
N CYS A 3 61.31 -4.86 14.42
CA CYS A 3 60.18 -5.38 13.66
C CYS A 3 60.66 -6.29 12.52
N PRO A 4 60.17 -7.54 12.39
CA PRO A 4 60.59 -8.43 11.31
C PRO A 4 60.10 -7.99 9.92
N HIS A 5 59.11 -7.10 9.83
CA HIS A 5 58.54 -6.64 8.55
C HIS A 5 59.22 -5.40 7.97
N CYS A 6 59.58 -4.42 8.81
CA CYS A 6 60.14 -3.14 8.37
C CYS A 6 61.45 -2.77 9.06
N ASN A 7 61.96 -3.64 9.92
CA ASN A 7 63.20 -3.46 10.69
C ASN A 7 63.24 -2.26 11.64
N ALA A 8 62.10 -1.58 11.86
CA ALA A 8 61.99 -0.48 12.81
C ALA A 8 62.22 -0.95 14.25
N GLU A 9 62.87 -0.11 15.06
CA GLU A 9 63.07 -0.36 16.48
C GLU A 9 61.80 -0.02 17.27
N ASN A 10 61.33 -0.97 18.07
CA ASN A 10 60.12 -0.85 18.88
C ASN A 10 60.42 -1.22 20.34
N ARG A 11 59.55 -0.79 21.27
CA ARG A 11 59.64 -1.20 22.68
C ARG A 11 59.54 -2.73 22.81
N GLU A 12 60.16 -3.29 23.85
CA GLU A 12 60.18 -4.75 24.08
C GLU A 12 58.80 -5.34 24.41
N ASP A 13 57.87 -4.53 24.91
CA ASP A 13 56.47 -4.89 25.23
C ASP A 13 55.46 -4.53 24.13
N ALA A 14 55.93 -4.00 22.99
CA ALA A 14 55.05 -3.55 21.91
C ALA A 14 54.37 -4.74 21.21
N ARG A 15 53.03 -4.74 21.15
CA ARG A 15 52.25 -5.76 20.42
C ARG A 15 52.20 -5.52 18.91
N PHE A 16 52.31 -4.26 18.49
CA PHE A 16 52.29 -3.83 17.09
C PHE A 16 53.42 -2.85 16.81
N CYS A 17 53.92 -2.87 15.58
CA CYS A 17 54.96 -1.96 15.13
C CYS A 17 54.43 -0.55 14.92
N THR A 18 55.13 0.45 15.45
CA THR A 18 54.76 1.86 15.33
C THR A 18 54.99 2.46 13.94
N GLN A 19 55.75 1.78 13.08
CA GLN A 19 56.06 2.24 11.72
C GLN A 19 55.17 1.57 10.66
N CYS A 20 55.09 0.23 10.63
CA CYS A 20 54.33 -0.49 9.60
C CYS A 20 53.00 -1.09 10.08
N GLY A 21 52.69 -1.01 11.38
CA GLY A 21 51.49 -1.62 11.96
C GLY A 21 51.53 -3.16 12.09
N GLY A 22 52.61 -3.82 11.63
CA GLY A 22 52.76 -5.27 11.74
C GLY A 22 52.81 -5.75 13.18
N ARG A 23 52.20 -6.91 13.47
CA ARG A 23 52.18 -7.50 14.81
C ARG A 23 53.58 -8.01 15.18
N LEU A 24 54.04 -7.69 16.39
CA LEU A 24 55.40 -7.99 16.88
C LEU A 24 55.44 -9.21 17.80
N THR A 25 54.36 -9.45 18.55
CA THR A 25 54.20 -10.64 19.37
C THR A 25 53.46 -11.72 18.57
N PRO A 26 53.95 -12.97 18.53
CA PRO A 26 53.12 -14.09 18.08
C PRO A 26 51.86 -14.13 18.96
N GLU A 27 50.72 -14.42 18.34
CA GLU A 27 49.48 -14.68 19.08
C GLU A 27 49.79 -15.68 20.19
N SER A 28 49.53 -15.31 21.45
CA SER A 28 49.23 -16.33 22.46
C SER A 28 48.20 -17.23 21.80
N PRO A 29 48.36 -18.56 21.81
CA PRO A 29 47.52 -19.44 21.01
C PRO A 29 46.07 -19.03 21.24
N GLU A 30 45.48 -18.41 20.23
CA GLU A 30 44.04 -18.19 20.22
C GLU A 30 43.52 -19.61 20.31
N GLU A 31 42.99 -19.95 21.48
CA GLU A 31 42.37 -21.23 21.72
C GLU A 31 41.13 -21.21 20.83
N SER A 32 41.34 -21.60 19.57
CA SER A 32 40.31 -21.67 18.56
C SER A 32 39.38 -22.76 19.04
N ILE A 33 38.28 -22.35 19.68
CA ILE A 33 37.25 -23.26 20.15
C ILE A 33 36.86 -24.13 18.94
N ASP A 34 37.15 -25.42 19.01
CA ASP A 34 36.74 -26.37 17.97
C ASP A 34 35.22 -26.54 18.03
N TRP A 35 34.54 -25.87 17.11
CA TRP A 35 33.09 -25.97 16.94
C TRP A 35 32.67 -27.24 16.20
N GLY A 36 33.61 -28.09 15.74
CA GLY A 36 33.33 -29.35 15.06
C GLY A 36 32.32 -30.25 15.78
N PRO A 37 32.49 -30.52 17.09
CA PRO A 37 31.55 -31.33 17.88
C PRO A 37 30.15 -30.70 18.02
N TYR A 38 30.04 -29.38 17.95
CA TYR A 38 28.78 -28.63 18.10
C TYR A 38 28.15 -28.22 16.77
N ARG A 39 28.77 -28.58 15.63
CA ARG A 39 28.32 -28.19 14.28
C ARG A 39 26.87 -28.60 14.01
N SER A 40 26.48 -29.80 14.41
CA SER A 40 25.12 -30.32 14.22
C SER A 40 24.09 -29.50 15.01
N VAL A 41 24.40 -29.18 16.27
CA VAL A 41 23.55 -28.33 17.13
C VAL A 41 23.39 -26.94 16.53
N PHE A 42 24.48 -26.32 16.08
CA PHE A 42 24.44 -25.00 15.45
C PHE A 42 23.59 -25.00 14.17
N GLN A 43 23.76 -26.02 13.31
CA GLN A 43 22.95 -26.18 12.10
C GLN A 43 21.46 -26.39 12.41
N SER A 44 21.14 -27.15 13.47
CA SER A 44 19.76 -27.34 13.93
C SER A 44 19.14 -26.03 14.43
N VAL A 45 19.85 -25.26 15.26
CA VAL A 45 19.37 -23.97 15.77
C VAL A 45 19.13 -22.97 14.63
N HIS A 46 20.03 -22.90 13.65
CA HIS A 46 19.86 -22.02 12.50
C HIS A 46 18.65 -22.42 11.64
N ARG A 47 18.44 -23.74 11.46
CA ARG A 47 17.28 -24.26 10.73
C ARG A 47 15.95 -23.95 11.42
N LEU A 48 15.85 -24.20 12.73
CA LEU A 48 14.65 -23.91 13.52
C LEU A 48 14.30 -22.42 13.48
N ARG A 49 15.31 -21.55 13.56
CA ARG A 49 15.12 -20.10 13.44
C ARG A 49 14.58 -19.70 12.06
N HIS A 50 15.10 -20.29 10.97
CA HIS A 50 14.60 -20.00 9.63
C HIS A 50 13.18 -20.54 9.43
N GLU A 51 12.89 -21.76 9.90
CA GLU A 51 11.55 -22.35 9.84
C GLU A 51 10.52 -21.49 10.59
N GLU A 52 10.86 -21.01 11.79
CA GLU A 52 10.00 -20.12 12.59
C GLU A 52 9.76 -18.77 11.90
N VAL A 53 10.81 -18.17 11.32
CA VAL A 53 10.69 -16.91 10.57
C VAL A 53 9.85 -17.07 9.31
N ASP A 54 10.04 -18.17 8.56
CA ASP A 54 9.25 -18.47 7.37
C ASP A 54 7.78 -18.76 7.72
N GLU A 55 7.52 -19.39 8.87
CA GLU A 55 6.17 -19.67 9.37
C GLU A 55 5.47 -18.38 9.80
N VAL A 56 6.15 -17.48 10.53
CA VAL A 56 5.64 -16.16 10.90
C VAL A 56 5.35 -15.32 9.65
N ALA A 57 6.26 -15.29 8.68
CA ALA A 57 6.06 -14.57 7.42
C ALA A 57 4.84 -15.11 6.64
N ARG A 58 4.64 -16.44 6.62
CA ARG A 58 3.43 -17.06 6.03
C ARG A 58 2.17 -16.69 6.79
N GLN A 59 2.21 -16.65 8.13
CA GLN A 59 1.09 -16.25 8.96
C GLN A 59 0.71 -14.78 8.73
N GLU A 60 1.69 -13.87 8.70
CA GLU A 60 1.47 -12.45 8.40
C GLU A 60 0.88 -12.25 7.00
N LEU A 61 1.40 -12.94 5.98
CA LEU A 61 0.83 -12.88 4.62
C LEU A 61 -0.62 -13.37 4.56
N THR A 62 -0.94 -14.38 5.37
CA THR A 62 -2.28 -14.99 5.43
C THR A 62 -3.26 -14.06 6.16
N GLU A 63 -2.84 -13.49 7.29
CA GLU A 63 -3.60 -12.48 8.04
C GLU A 63 -3.85 -11.22 7.20
N ASP A 64 -2.83 -10.75 6.48
CA ASP A 64 -2.96 -9.60 5.59
C ASP A 64 -3.94 -9.87 4.44
N HIS A 65 -3.83 -11.03 3.77
CA HIS A 65 -4.83 -11.45 2.78
C HIS A 65 -6.24 -11.57 3.35
N LEU A 66 -6.39 -12.09 4.58
CA LEU A 66 -7.69 -12.24 5.22
C LEU A 66 -8.30 -10.88 5.56
N ARG A 67 -7.48 -9.94 6.05
CA ARG A 67 -7.88 -8.54 6.30
C ARG A 67 -8.31 -7.86 5.01
N HIS A 68 -7.50 -7.95 3.95
CA HIS A 68 -7.84 -7.38 2.65
C HIS A 68 -9.15 -7.96 2.08
N ARG A 69 -9.40 -9.27 2.21
CA ARG A 69 -10.67 -9.90 1.80
C ARG A 69 -11.86 -9.45 2.65
N THR A 70 -11.69 -9.36 3.96
CA THR A 70 -12.76 -8.93 4.88
C THR A 70 -13.15 -7.48 4.60
N LEU A 71 -12.17 -6.59 4.43
CA LEU A 71 -12.39 -5.20 4.02
C LEU A 71 -13.08 -5.12 2.65
N ALA A 72 -12.65 -5.93 1.69
CA ALA A 72 -13.24 -5.94 0.36
C ALA A 72 -14.72 -6.36 0.36
N SER A 73 -15.06 -7.40 1.12
CA SER A 73 -16.45 -7.85 1.27
C SER A 73 -17.33 -6.81 1.97
N GLU A 74 -16.81 -6.07 2.94
CA GLU A 74 -17.56 -5.02 3.65
C GLU A 74 -17.80 -3.79 2.76
N LYS A 75 -16.83 -3.47 1.91
CA LYS A 75 -16.84 -2.26 1.07
C LYS A 75 -17.59 -2.44 -0.26
N GLU A 76 -17.85 -3.68 -0.69
CA GLU A 76 -18.72 -3.93 -1.84
C GLU A 76 -20.15 -3.44 -1.54
N ARG A 77 -20.64 -2.49 -2.34
CA ARG A 77 -21.98 -1.89 -2.13
C ARG A 77 -22.91 -2.20 -3.27
N SER A 78 -24.16 -2.52 -2.97
CA SER A 78 -25.18 -2.73 -3.99
C SER A 78 -25.58 -1.39 -4.62
N LEU A 79 -25.35 -1.29 -5.93
CA LEU A 79 -25.67 -0.11 -6.74
C LEU A 79 -27.15 0.28 -6.62
N ALA A 80 -28.04 -0.73 -6.67
CA ALA A 80 -29.48 -0.57 -6.58
C ALA A 80 -29.90 0.09 -5.25
N TRP A 81 -29.31 -0.32 -4.13
CA TRP A 81 -29.67 0.23 -2.82
C TRP A 81 -29.22 1.68 -2.66
N SER A 82 -28.02 2.01 -3.13
CA SER A 82 -27.54 3.40 -3.11
C SER A 82 -28.42 4.33 -3.95
N ILE A 83 -28.91 3.87 -5.10
CA ILE A 83 -29.85 4.63 -5.94
C ILE A 83 -31.18 4.81 -5.20
N ILE A 84 -31.75 3.73 -4.65
CA ILE A 84 -33.02 3.78 -3.91
C ILE A 84 -32.92 4.75 -2.72
N LEU A 85 -31.86 4.65 -1.91
CA LEU A 85 -31.66 5.56 -0.77
C LEU A 85 -31.51 7.01 -1.21
N THR A 86 -30.88 7.26 -2.35
CA THR A 86 -30.77 8.62 -2.90
C THR A 86 -32.13 9.16 -3.32
N LEU A 87 -32.99 8.34 -3.91
CA LEU A 87 -34.36 8.74 -4.25
C LEU A 87 -35.23 8.95 -3.00
N LEU A 88 -35.14 8.05 -2.01
CA LEU A 88 -35.89 8.14 -0.77
C LEU A 88 -35.53 9.36 0.09
N THR A 89 -34.29 9.82 0.02
CA THR A 89 -33.79 10.98 0.78
C THR A 89 -33.80 12.28 -0.04
N CYS A 90 -34.54 12.32 -1.15
CA CYS A 90 -34.62 13.47 -2.05
C CYS A 90 -33.23 13.99 -2.50
N GLY A 91 -32.29 13.09 -2.76
CA GLY A 91 -30.94 13.43 -3.24
C GLY A 91 -29.91 13.67 -2.13
N ILE A 92 -30.30 13.77 -0.86
CA ILE A 92 -29.38 14.05 0.26
C ILE A 92 -28.37 12.91 0.44
N TYR A 93 -28.83 11.65 0.35
CA TYR A 93 -27.92 10.49 0.45
C TYR A 93 -26.87 10.47 -0.68
N GLY A 94 -27.11 11.13 -1.82
CA GLY A 94 -26.13 11.23 -2.90
C GLY A 94 -24.82 11.90 -2.45
N PHE A 95 -24.88 12.85 -1.50
CA PHE A 95 -23.69 13.47 -0.93
C PHE A 95 -22.94 12.54 0.03
N VAL A 96 -23.66 11.77 0.85
CA VAL A 96 -23.08 10.74 1.71
C VAL A 96 -22.45 9.63 0.87
N TRP A 97 -23.07 9.29 -0.25
CA TRP A 97 -22.55 8.31 -1.20
C TRP A 97 -21.27 8.81 -1.86
N LEU A 98 -21.23 10.07 -2.30
CA LEU A 98 -20.03 10.70 -2.83
C LEU A 98 -18.88 10.69 -1.81
N TYR A 99 -19.16 11.01 -0.55
CA TYR A 99 -18.17 10.91 0.53
C TYR A 99 -17.58 9.49 0.62
N LYS A 100 -18.44 8.47 0.65
CA LYS A 100 -18.01 7.07 0.77
C LYS A 100 -17.13 6.64 -0.41
N ILE A 101 -17.47 7.06 -1.64
CA ILE A 101 -16.66 6.80 -2.83
C ILE A 101 -15.28 7.45 -2.70
N GLY A 102 -15.21 8.72 -2.29
CA GLY A 102 -13.94 9.42 -2.11
C GLY A 102 -13.05 8.77 -1.04
N ASP A 103 -13.65 8.36 0.08
CA ASP A 103 -12.95 7.69 1.18
C ASP A 103 -12.38 6.33 0.75
N ASP A 104 -13.16 5.54 0.01
CA ASP A 104 -12.69 4.27 -0.55
C ASP A 104 -11.58 4.46 -1.59
N LEU A 105 -11.68 5.49 -2.43
CA LEU A 105 -10.62 5.83 -3.40
C LEU A 105 -9.32 6.25 -2.72
N ARG A 106 -9.41 7.01 -1.62
CA ARG A 106 -8.25 7.41 -0.83
C ARG A 106 -7.57 6.20 -0.22
N MET A 107 -8.36 5.32 0.39
CA MET A 107 -7.90 4.07 0.98
C MET A 107 -7.22 3.15 -0.05
N LEU A 108 -7.81 3.00 -1.24
CA LEU A 108 -7.26 2.15 -2.30
C LEU A 108 -6.05 2.77 -3.02
N SER A 109 -6.04 4.09 -3.20
CA SER A 109 -4.93 4.78 -3.89
C SER A 109 -3.68 4.86 -3.01
N GLY A 110 -3.83 4.85 -1.69
CA GLY A 110 -2.75 5.10 -0.72
C GLY A 110 -2.17 6.51 -0.82
N LYS A 111 -2.91 7.44 -1.42
CA LYS A 111 -2.52 8.85 -1.62
C LYS A 111 -3.30 9.73 -0.64
N ASP A 112 -2.74 10.90 -0.30
CA ASP A 112 -3.43 11.87 0.58
C ASP A 112 -4.71 12.44 -0.07
N GLU A 113 -4.79 12.44 -1.39
CA GLU A 113 -5.97 12.80 -2.18
C GLU A 113 -6.69 11.55 -2.72
N PRO A 114 -8.04 11.56 -2.78
CA PRO A 114 -8.93 12.72 -2.66
C PRO A 114 -9.42 12.98 -1.22
N HIS A 115 -9.69 14.24 -0.90
CA HIS A 115 -10.25 14.65 0.39
C HIS A 115 -11.79 14.61 0.32
N ALA A 116 -12.37 13.44 0.55
CA ALA A 116 -13.81 13.19 0.40
C ALA A 116 -14.73 14.24 1.08
N GLY A 117 -14.37 14.70 2.29
CA GLY A 117 -15.12 15.73 3.00
C GLY A 117 -15.06 17.11 2.32
N LEU A 118 -13.87 17.49 1.81
CA LEU A 118 -13.67 18.72 1.05
C LEU A 118 -14.44 18.65 -0.27
N ASP A 119 -14.39 17.51 -0.96
CA ASP A 119 -15.08 17.30 -2.23
C ASP A 119 -16.60 17.43 -2.09
N VAL A 120 -17.18 16.85 -1.03
CA VAL A 120 -18.61 17.02 -0.72
C VAL A 120 -18.94 18.46 -0.38
N PHE A 121 -18.11 19.11 0.44
CA PHE A 121 -18.30 20.51 0.81
C PHE A 121 -18.26 21.43 -0.42
N LEU A 122 -17.26 21.27 -1.28
CA LEU A 122 -17.13 22.04 -2.53
C LEU A 122 -18.28 21.74 -3.49
N THR A 123 -18.73 20.48 -3.58
CA THR A 123 -19.90 20.11 -4.38
C THR A 123 -21.17 20.81 -3.89
N LEU A 124 -21.33 20.98 -2.57
CA LEU A 124 -22.46 21.69 -1.98
C LEU A 124 -22.36 23.21 -2.21
N VAL A 125 -21.19 23.80 -1.92
CA VAL A 125 -20.95 25.25 -2.01
C VAL A 125 -20.98 25.75 -3.46
N THR A 126 -20.42 24.98 -4.39
CA THR A 126 -20.38 25.34 -5.82
C THR A 126 -21.65 24.93 -6.57
N CYS A 127 -22.69 24.49 -5.87
CA CYS A 127 -23.94 24.01 -6.48
C CYS A 127 -23.69 22.99 -7.60
N LYS A 128 -22.92 21.93 -7.31
CA LYS A 128 -22.57 20.82 -8.22
C LYS A 128 -21.65 21.18 -9.39
N VAL A 129 -21.14 22.41 -9.50
CA VAL A 129 -20.11 22.73 -10.52
C VAL A 129 -18.83 21.91 -10.27
N TRP A 130 -18.45 21.73 -8.99
CA TRP A 130 -17.32 20.87 -8.60
C TRP A 130 -17.52 19.39 -8.98
N ASP A 131 -18.77 18.93 -9.18
CA ASP A 131 -19.06 17.54 -9.58
C ASP A 131 -18.44 17.20 -10.94
N VAL A 132 -18.24 18.19 -11.83
CA VAL A 132 -17.54 18.01 -13.11
C VAL A 132 -16.05 17.71 -12.88
N TYR A 133 -15.43 18.39 -11.92
CA TYR A 133 -14.05 18.11 -11.55
C TYR A 133 -13.92 16.69 -10.96
N ILE A 134 -14.84 16.31 -10.07
CA ILE A 134 -14.88 14.95 -9.50
C ILE A 134 -15.08 13.91 -10.61
N ALA A 135 -15.98 14.17 -11.56
CA ALA A 135 -16.23 13.31 -12.71
C ALA A 135 -15.01 13.13 -13.63
N TYR A 136 -14.05 14.05 -13.61
CA TYR A 136 -12.77 13.90 -14.28
C TYR A 136 -11.73 13.19 -13.40
N ARG A 137 -11.60 13.61 -12.13
CA ARG A 137 -10.52 13.19 -11.25
C ARG A 137 -10.71 11.78 -10.69
N TYR A 138 -11.91 11.42 -10.25
CA TYR A 138 -12.16 10.14 -9.59
C TYR A 138 -11.94 8.95 -10.54
N PRO A 139 -12.40 8.99 -11.81
CA PRO A 139 -12.07 7.95 -12.77
C PRO A 139 -10.57 7.77 -13.00
N GLN A 140 -9.76 8.83 -13.04
CA GLN A 140 -8.31 8.70 -13.19
C GLN A 140 -7.66 7.97 -12.01
N LEU A 141 -8.18 8.18 -10.80
CA LEU A 141 -7.72 7.45 -9.63
C LEU A 141 -8.11 5.97 -9.71
N ILE A 142 -9.31 5.68 -10.22
CA ILE A 142 -9.73 4.30 -10.50
C ILE A 142 -8.82 3.68 -11.54
N ASP A 143 -8.55 4.35 -12.67
CA ASP A 143 -7.65 3.88 -13.72
C ASP A 143 -6.24 3.57 -13.16
N ASP A 144 -5.72 4.43 -12.29
CA ASP A 144 -4.45 4.21 -11.58
C ASP A 144 -4.50 2.96 -10.67
N ILE A 145 -5.61 2.73 -9.96
CA ILE A 145 -5.80 1.55 -9.10
C ILE A 145 -5.96 0.29 -9.96
N GLU A 146 -6.75 0.34 -11.02
CA GLU A 146 -6.97 -0.78 -11.96
C GLU A 146 -5.65 -1.24 -12.57
N ARG A 147 -4.78 -0.30 -12.98
CA ARG A 147 -3.42 -0.60 -13.45
C ARG A 147 -2.57 -1.34 -12.42
N ARG A 148 -2.67 -0.97 -11.13
CA ARG A 148 -1.91 -1.62 -10.04
C ARG A 148 -2.43 -3.03 -9.74
N VAL A 149 -3.74 -3.22 -9.85
CA VAL A 149 -4.42 -4.50 -9.59
C VAL A 149 -4.40 -5.43 -10.82
N GLY A 150 -3.98 -4.93 -12.00
CA GLY A 150 -3.90 -5.70 -13.25
C GLY A 150 -5.24 -5.86 -13.96
N LEU A 151 -6.20 -4.97 -13.71
CA LEU A 151 -7.47 -4.91 -14.42
C LEU A 151 -7.31 -4.17 -15.76
N PRO A 152 -8.08 -4.54 -16.80
CA PRO A 152 -8.05 -3.82 -18.08
C PRO A 152 -8.50 -2.37 -17.90
N GLU A 153 -7.73 -1.42 -18.42
CA GLU A 153 -8.02 0.02 -18.31
C GLU A 153 -9.41 0.33 -18.87
N SER A 154 -10.27 0.93 -18.03
CA SER A 154 -11.56 1.43 -18.48
C SER A 154 -11.40 2.87 -19.00
N HIS A 155 -11.93 3.20 -20.19
CA HIS A 155 -11.95 4.59 -20.70
C HIS A 155 -12.99 5.48 -19.98
N LEU A 156 -13.20 5.22 -18.68
CA LEU A 156 -14.27 5.75 -17.84
C LEU A 156 -14.19 7.28 -17.72
N SER A 157 -12.96 7.79 -17.59
CA SER A 157 -12.65 9.21 -17.45
C SER A 157 -13.34 10.08 -18.52
N THR A 158 -13.28 9.67 -19.79
CA THR A 158 -13.87 10.45 -20.90
C THR A 158 -15.39 10.38 -20.89
N VAL A 159 -15.96 9.21 -20.59
CA VAL A 159 -17.41 9.00 -20.56
C VAL A 159 -18.05 9.79 -19.39
N CYS A 160 -17.42 9.78 -18.22
CA CYS A 160 -17.89 10.51 -17.04
C CYS A 160 -17.88 12.03 -17.24
N VAL A 161 -16.84 12.59 -17.86
CA VAL A 161 -16.78 14.03 -18.14
C VAL A 161 -17.83 14.45 -19.16
N ILE A 162 -18.00 13.69 -20.24
CA ILE A 162 -19.04 13.95 -21.24
C ILE A 162 -20.42 13.92 -20.56
N LEU A 163 -20.71 12.89 -19.76
CA LEU A 163 -21.94 12.79 -18.98
C LEU A 163 -22.13 13.95 -18.00
N ALA A 164 -21.06 14.43 -17.34
CA ALA A 164 -21.13 15.56 -16.42
C ALA A 164 -21.45 16.88 -17.14
N LEU A 165 -20.85 17.12 -18.31
CA LEU A 165 -21.11 18.31 -19.13
C LEU A 165 -22.55 18.33 -19.67
N PHE A 166 -23.09 17.19 -20.10
CA PHE A 166 -24.50 17.08 -20.53
C PHE A 166 -25.48 17.01 -19.34
N GLY A 167 -25.00 16.62 -18.15
CA GLY A 167 -25.81 16.43 -16.94
C GLY A 167 -26.13 17.72 -16.18
N LEU A 168 -25.27 18.73 -16.26
CA LEU A 168 -25.48 20.04 -15.63
C LEU A 168 -26.79 20.73 -16.05
N TRP A 169 -27.31 20.46 -17.26
CA TRP A 169 -28.57 21.03 -17.76
C TRP A 169 -29.83 20.31 -17.23
N LYS A 170 -29.71 19.10 -16.65
CA LYS A 170 -30.82 18.27 -16.15
C LYS A 170 -30.70 18.09 -14.64
N VAL A 171 -31.23 19.07 -13.91
CA VAL A 171 -31.10 19.33 -12.46
C VAL A 171 -31.35 18.14 -11.49
N TYR A 172 -31.80 16.96 -11.92
CA TYR A 172 -32.17 15.88 -10.99
C TYR A 172 -31.72 14.44 -11.33
N GLY A 173 -30.96 14.19 -12.41
CA GLY A 173 -30.76 12.81 -12.88
C GLY A 173 -29.32 12.35 -13.11
N LEU A 174 -28.47 13.16 -13.74
CA LEU A 174 -27.23 12.62 -14.33
C LEU A 174 -26.08 12.43 -13.35
N GLY A 175 -26.00 13.20 -12.26
CA GLY A 175 -24.98 13.00 -11.22
C GLY A 175 -25.08 11.60 -10.57
N LEU A 176 -26.29 11.02 -10.51
CA LEU A 176 -26.49 9.66 -10.00
C LEU A 176 -25.88 8.60 -10.91
N ILE A 177 -25.91 8.81 -12.22
CA ILE A 177 -25.32 7.87 -13.18
C ILE A 177 -23.80 7.87 -13.03
N ASN A 178 -23.18 9.04 -12.86
CA ASN A 178 -21.75 9.15 -12.61
C ASN A 178 -21.34 8.45 -11.30
N LEU A 179 -22.06 8.69 -10.20
CA LEU A 179 -21.83 8.00 -8.91
C LEU A 179 -22.04 6.48 -9.01
N ALA A 180 -23.08 6.05 -9.73
CA ALA A 180 -23.35 4.65 -9.99
C ALA A 180 -22.22 4.00 -10.80
N LEU A 181 -21.75 4.67 -11.84
CA LEU A 181 -20.67 4.18 -12.69
C LEU A 181 -19.35 4.05 -11.89
N LEU A 182 -19.00 5.06 -11.10
CA LEU A 182 -17.85 5.01 -10.18
C LEU A 182 -17.98 3.87 -9.16
N GLN A 183 -19.16 3.70 -8.56
CA GLN A 183 -19.42 2.60 -7.62
C GLN A 183 -19.30 1.24 -8.31
N ASN A 184 -19.71 1.11 -9.57
CA ASN A 184 -19.60 -0.13 -10.33
C ASN A 184 -18.13 -0.53 -10.54
N GLU A 185 -17.27 0.41 -10.94
CA GLU A 185 -15.85 0.14 -11.11
C GLU A 185 -15.15 -0.16 -9.77
N LEU A 186 -15.45 0.62 -8.72
CA LEU A 186 -14.99 0.31 -7.37
C LEU A 186 -15.39 -1.10 -6.92
N ASN A 187 -16.62 -1.52 -7.20
CA ASN A 187 -17.07 -2.87 -6.89
C ASN A 187 -16.32 -3.93 -7.69
N LYS A 188 -15.89 -3.67 -8.94
CA LYS A 188 -15.04 -4.61 -9.68
C LYS A 188 -13.68 -4.79 -8.99
N ILE A 189 -13.09 -3.69 -8.53
CA ILE A 189 -11.84 -3.70 -7.77
C ILE A 189 -12.02 -4.48 -6.46
N TRP A 190 -13.10 -4.23 -5.71
CA TRP A 190 -13.39 -4.97 -4.49
C TRP A 190 -13.56 -6.47 -4.74
N ARG A 191 -14.22 -6.86 -5.84
CA ARG A 191 -14.35 -8.27 -6.23
C ARG A 191 -13.05 -8.90 -6.71
N SER A 192 -12.13 -8.14 -7.30
CA SER A 192 -10.82 -8.70 -7.66
C SER A 192 -9.98 -8.93 -6.41
N LEU A 193 -9.98 -7.98 -5.47
CA LEU A 193 -9.31 -8.12 -4.17
C LEU A 193 -9.90 -9.24 -3.31
N ASN A 194 -11.19 -9.53 -3.45
CA ASN A 194 -11.82 -10.65 -2.74
C ASN A 194 -11.46 -12.03 -3.33
N ARG A 195 -11.01 -12.07 -4.60
CA ARG A 195 -10.70 -13.32 -5.33
C ARG A 195 -9.21 -13.66 -5.37
N SER A 196 -8.32 -12.68 -5.17
CA SER A 196 -6.87 -12.87 -4.97
C SER A 196 -6.57 -13.38 -3.56
#